data_AF-A0A179GKC9-F1
#
_entry.id   AF-A0A179GKC9-F1
#
_cell.length_a   1.000
_cell.length_b   1.000
_cell.length_c   1.000
_cell.angle_alpha   90.00
_cell.angle_beta   90.00
_cell.angle_gamma   90.00
#
_symmetry.space_group_name_H-M   'P 1'
#
loop_
_entity.id
_entity.type
_entity.pdbx_description
1 polymer ?
#
loop_
_entity_poly.entity_id
_entity_poly.type
_entity_poly.pdbx_seq_one_letter_code
_entity_poly.pdbx_strand_id
1 'polypeptide(L)'
;MSGIDLAVLYFGLFLGIFPFTLVKVAEQTRKILSRSRGLHNAYLYMIWVEALVNLVFALVTFLYLKGVIPGTTAFYCGTVLLWAVQTQLLSQIIANRVSLIMVHKHKARWLKIGLFVSITCVNIVVWVIWVRAHEPYATPFDVELNDYFEKTEKSFFLIIDLGLNMLFLYLVRFRLIASGLSKYWRLFKFNIGMVALSTSMDILLLGFLSLPDPYLFVSRKL
;
A
#
# COMPACT_ATOMS: atom_id res chain seq x y z
N MET A 1 26.57 1.59 4.45
CA MET A 1 25.52 2.10 5.37
C MET A 1 24.99 0.93 6.15
N SER A 2 24.96 1.05 7.47
CA SER A 2 24.29 0.05 8.31
C SER A 2 22.78 0.09 8.01
N GLY A 3 22.06 -1.03 8.15
CA GLY A 3 20.60 -1.07 7.90
C GLY A 3 19.81 -0.04 8.71
N ILE A 4 20.37 0.39 9.86
CA ILE A 4 19.83 1.46 10.71
C ILE A 4 19.91 2.83 10.03
N ASP A 5 20.99 3.15 9.31
CA ASP A 5 21.16 4.44 8.62
C ASP A 5 20.11 4.63 7.53
N LEU A 6 19.81 3.55 6.79
CA LEU A 6 18.78 3.52 5.76
C LEU A 6 17.39 3.69 6.38
N ALA A 7 17.08 2.94 7.44
CA ALA A 7 15.76 3.03 8.05
C ALA A 7 15.49 4.41 8.68
N VAL A 8 16.51 5.06 9.25
CA VAL A 8 16.42 6.43 9.75
C VAL A 8 16.22 7.43 8.61
N LEU A 9 16.89 7.23 7.46
CA LEU A 9 16.69 8.05 6.26
C LEU A 9 15.23 7.94 5.75
N TYR A 10 14.69 6.72 5.66
CA TYR A 10 13.30 6.50 5.24
C TYR A 10 12.30 7.09 6.22
N PHE A 11 12.53 6.94 7.53
CA PHE A 11 11.67 7.53 8.55
C PHE A 11 11.72 9.07 8.50
N GLY A 12 12.90 9.66 8.28
CA GLY A 12 13.06 11.09 8.09
C GLY A 12 12.36 11.61 6.83
N LEU A 13 12.47 10.89 5.71
CA LEU A 13 11.77 11.20 4.47
C LEU A 13 10.24 11.07 4.66
N PHE A 14 9.78 10.02 5.33
CA PHE A 14 8.39 9.80 5.65
C PHE A 14 7.82 10.93 6.49
N LEU A 15 8.48 11.30 7.60
CA LEU A 15 8.08 12.44 8.42
C LEU A 15 8.11 13.78 7.66
N GLY A 16 8.99 13.93 6.67
CA GLY A 16 9.03 15.10 5.81
C GLY A 16 7.83 15.18 4.86
N ILE A 17 7.41 14.07 4.26
CA ILE A 17 6.35 14.01 3.25
C ILE A 17 4.95 13.89 3.89
N PHE A 18 4.85 13.20 5.03
CA PHE A 18 3.59 12.88 5.70
C PHE A 18 2.70 14.10 6.04
N PRO A 19 3.25 15.24 6.50
CA PRO A 19 2.46 16.45 6.73
C PRO A 19 1.87 17.01 5.43
N PHE A 20 2.60 16.93 4.31
CA PHE A 20 2.10 17.39 3.01
C PHE A 20 0.99 16.48 2.48
N THR A 21 1.10 15.17 2.66
CA THR A 21 0.01 14.23 2.32
C THR A 21 -1.20 14.45 3.22
N LEU A 22 -1.02 14.69 4.52
CA LEU A 22 -2.12 15.07 5.43
C LEU A 22 -2.81 16.36 5.00
N VAL A 23 -2.06 17.40 4.62
CA VAL A 23 -2.63 18.66 4.12
C VAL A 23 -3.40 18.42 2.82
N LYS A 24 -2.90 17.59 1.90
CA LYS A 24 -3.62 17.23 0.66
C LYS A 24 -4.90 16.44 0.95
N VAL A 25 -4.85 15.49 1.89
CA VAL A 25 -6.02 14.73 2.35
C VAL A 25 -7.03 15.67 3.00
N ALA A 26 -6.59 16.65 3.79
CA ALA A 26 -7.44 17.65 4.42
C ALA A 26 -8.06 18.62 3.41
N GLU A 27 -7.30 19.08 2.40
CA GLU A 27 -7.81 19.91 1.30
C GLU A 27 -8.84 19.14 0.47
N GLN A 28 -8.56 17.87 0.17
CA GLN A 28 -9.46 16.99 -0.58
C GLN A 28 -10.74 16.73 0.23
N THR A 29 -10.61 16.47 1.53
CA THR A 29 -11.69 16.34 2.52
C THR A 29 -12.56 17.61 2.54
N ARG A 30 -11.97 18.80 2.64
CA ARG A 30 -12.71 20.07 2.68
C ARG A 30 -13.49 20.33 1.38
N LYS A 31 -12.89 20.10 0.21
CA LYS A 31 -13.56 20.28 -1.10
C LYS A 31 -14.72 19.30 -1.32
N ILE A 32 -14.59 18.11 -0.77
CA ILE A 32 -15.60 17.05 -0.79
C ILE A 32 -16.77 17.40 0.14
N LEU A 33 -16.45 17.81 1.37
CA LEU A 33 -17.41 18.15 2.40
C LEU A 33 -18.23 19.39 2.02
N SER A 34 -17.63 20.33 1.27
CA SER A 34 -18.34 21.50 0.74
C SER A 34 -19.30 21.19 -0.42
N ARG A 35 -19.25 19.98 -1.03
CA ARG A 35 -20.02 19.66 -2.25
C ARG A 35 -21.04 18.52 -2.12
N SER A 36 -21.05 17.69 -1.07
CA SER A 36 -22.00 16.56 -0.99
C SER A 36 -22.32 16.10 0.44
N ARG A 37 -23.61 15.91 0.76
CA ARG A 37 -24.14 15.51 2.10
C ARG A 37 -24.39 14.00 2.31
N GLY A 38 -24.24 13.11 1.33
CA GLY A 38 -24.89 11.79 1.40
C GLY A 38 -24.04 10.50 1.36
N LEU A 39 -22.92 10.48 0.65
CA LEU A 39 -22.19 9.22 0.34
C LEU A 39 -20.69 9.27 0.66
N HIS A 40 -20.24 10.35 1.30
CA HIS A 40 -18.82 10.70 1.42
C HIS A 40 -18.14 10.30 2.73
N ASN A 41 -18.87 9.78 3.72
CA ASN A 41 -18.30 9.48 5.03
C ASN A 41 -17.42 8.22 5.00
N ALA A 42 -17.84 7.16 4.29
CA ALA A 42 -17.10 5.89 4.28
C ALA A 42 -15.78 5.94 3.50
N TYR A 43 -15.76 6.52 2.29
CA TYR A 43 -14.52 6.69 1.51
C TYR A 43 -13.54 7.64 2.19
N LEU A 44 -14.05 8.69 2.82
CA LEU A 44 -13.23 9.63 3.58
C LEU A 44 -12.65 8.97 4.82
N TYR A 45 -13.45 8.17 5.54
CA TYR A 45 -12.98 7.36 6.65
C TYR A 45 -11.89 6.38 6.22
N MET A 46 -12.03 5.71 5.08
CA MET A 46 -10.97 4.83 4.54
C MET A 46 -9.64 5.56 4.34
N ILE A 47 -9.65 6.79 3.78
CA ILE A 47 -8.44 7.58 3.58
C ILE A 47 -7.82 8.02 4.92
N TRP A 48 -8.64 8.44 5.88
CA TRP A 48 -8.15 8.87 7.19
C TRP A 48 -7.59 7.71 8.02
N VAL A 49 -8.25 6.55 7.98
CA VAL A 49 -7.75 5.33 8.60
C VAL A 49 -6.45 4.90 7.95
N GLU A 50 -6.36 4.93 6.61
CA GLU A 50 -5.12 4.62 5.89
C GLU A 50 -3.96 5.53 6.33
N ALA A 51 -4.19 6.84 6.39
CA ALA A 51 -3.16 7.79 6.85
C ALA A 51 -2.74 7.54 8.30
N LEU A 52 -3.69 7.22 9.18
CA LEU A 52 -3.42 6.91 10.58
C LEU A 52 -2.65 5.59 10.73
N VAL A 53 -3.06 4.53 10.03
CA VAL A 53 -2.40 3.22 10.05
C VAL A 53 -0.96 3.35 9.56
N ASN A 54 -0.73 4.09 8.48
CA ASN A 54 0.62 4.32 7.96
C ASN A 54 1.52 5.10 8.94
N LEU A 55 0.96 6.09 9.65
CA LEU A 55 1.68 6.80 10.72
C LEU A 55 2.05 5.88 11.88
N VAL A 56 1.08 5.07 12.35
CA VAL A 56 1.29 4.12 13.44
C VAL A 56 2.34 3.09 13.03
N PHE A 57 2.25 2.54 11.81
CA PHE A 57 3.20 1.58 11.29
C PHE A 57 4.63 2.14 11.23
N ALA A 58 4.80 3.37 10.71
CA ALA A 58 6.09 4.04 10.68
C ALA A 58 6.67 4.27 12.09
N LEU A 59 5.84 4.72 13.03
CA LEU A 59 6.25 5.00 14.41
C LEU A 59 6.64 3.72 15.17
N VAL A 60 5.84 2.65 15.02
CA VAL A 60 6.08 1.34 15.63
C VAL A 60 7.38 0.73 15.07
N THR A 61 7.58 0.80 13.75
CA THR A 61 8.81 0.33 13.09
C THR A 61 10.04 1.10 13.58
N PHE A 62 9.94 2.42 13.74
CA PHE A 62 11.03 3.25 14.26
C PHE A 62 11.39 2.90 15.72
N LEU A 63 10.38 2.71 16.58
CA LEU A 63 10.60 2.31 17.98
C LEU A 63 11.25 0.92 18.10
N TYR A 64 10.87 -0.02 17.22
CA TYR A 64 11.51 -1.33 17.13
C TYR A 64 12.98 -1.23 16.69
N LEU A 65 13.27 -0.43 15.66
CA LEU A 65 14.64 -0.22 15.18
C LEU A 65 15.55 0.46 16.21
N LYS A 66 14.99 1.29 17.08
CA LYS A 66 15.71 1.89 18.22
C LYS A 66 15.95 0.91 19.38
N GLY A 67 15.45 -0.32 19.29
CA GLY A 67 15.58 -1.35 20.32
C GLY A 67 14.80 -1.05 21.61
N VAL A 68 13.85 -0.11 21.56
CA VAL A 68 13.04 0.28 22.73
C VAL A 68 11.93 -0.74 23.01
N ILE A 69 11.42 -1.40 21.97
CA ILE A 69 10.37 -2.42 22.06
C ILE A 69 10.99 -3.79 21.78
N PRO A 70 10.89 -4.77 22.70
CA PRO A 70 11.35 -6.13 22.45
C PRO A 70 10.49 -6.79 21.36
N GLY A 71 11.14 -7.51 20.43
CA GLY A 71 10.49 -8.31 19.38
C GLY A 71 9.68 -9.46 19.98
N THR A 72 8.46 -9.15 20.42
CA THR A 72 7.52 -10.13 20.98
C THR A 72 6.66 -10.70 19.86
N THR A 73 6.19 -11.95 19.95
CA THR A 73 5.24 -12.53 18.97
C THR A 73 4.02 -11.64 18.73
N ALA A 74 3.54 -10.95 19.78
CA ALA A 74 2.46 -9.96 19.67
C ALA A 74 2.82 -8.74 18.79
N PHE A 75 4.08 -8.31 18.80
CA PHE A 75 4.57 -7.22 17.95
C PHE A 75 4.59 -7.65 16.48
N TYR A 76 5.09 -8.85 16.18
CA TYR A 76 5.09 -9.38 14.81
C TYR A 76 3.67 -9.56 14.26
N CYS A 77 2.77 -10.18 15.04
CA CYS A 77 1.36 -10.29 14.68
C CYS A 77 0.69 -8.92 14.50
N GLY A 78 0.95 -7.96 15.38
CA GLY A 78 0.42 -6.59 15.29
C GLY A 78 0.89 -5.85 14.05
N THR A 79 2.16 -6.02 13.68
CA THR A 79 2.76 -5.41 12.48
C THR A 79 2.16 -5.99 11.21
N VAL A 80 1.99 -7.31 11.14
CA VAL A 80 1.30 -7.99 10.03
C VAL A 80 -0.17 -7.58 9.94
N LEU A 81 -0.87 -7.43 11.08
CA LEU A 81 -2.24 -6.92 11.13
C LEU A 81 -2.36 -5.51 10.54
N LEU A 82 -1.51 -4.59 11.01
CA LEU A 82 -1.47 -3.21 10.53
C LEU A 82 -1.22 -3.18 9.02
N TRP A 83 -0.25 -3.96 8.56
CA TRP A 83 0.08 -4.09 7.15
C TRP A 83 -1.08 -4.68 6.33
N ALA A 84 -1.73 -5.74 6.81
CA ALA A 84 -2.89 -6.34 6.14
C ALA A 84 -4.08 -5.38 6.04
N VAL A 85 -4.31 -4.54 7.05
CA VAL A 85 -5.31 -3.46 7.00
C VAL A 85 -4.91 -2.43 5.95
N GLN A 86 -3.64 -2.03 5.91
CA GLN A 86 -3.12 -1.05 4.97
C GLN A 86 -3.26 -1.51 3.51
N THR A 87 -2.81 -2.74 3.18
CA THR A 87 -2.92 -3.30 1.82
C THR A 87 -4.38 -3.40 1.38
N GLN A 88 -5.28 -3.78 2.29
CA GLN A 88 -6.70 -3.86 2.00
C GLN A 88 -7.32 -2.48 1.73
N LEU A 89 -6.99 -1.47 2.54
CA LEU A 89 -7.54 -0.12 2.40
C LEU A 89 -7.05 0.56 1.12
N LEU A 90 -5.75 0.50 0.83
CA LEU A 90 -5.15 1.10 -0.37
C LEU A 90 -5.84 0.63 -1.66
N SER A 91 -5.93 -0.69 -1.84
CA SER A 91 -6.53 -1.23 -3.07
C SER A 91 -8.03 -0.94 -3.14
N GLN A 92 -8.75 -0.92 -2.02
CA GLN A 92 -10.17 -0.52 -1.99
C GLN A 92 -10.39 0.96 -2.31
N ILE A 93 -9.49 1.85 -1.90
CA ILE A 93 -9.54 3.28 -2.27
C ILE A 93 -9.45 3.44 -3.79
N ILE A 94 -8.50 2.77 -4.44
CA ILE A 94 -8.33 2.82 -5.89
C ILE A 94 -9.55 2.20 -6.60
N ALA A 95 -10.00 1.03 -6.17
CA ALA A 95 -11.18 0.38 -6.73
C ALA A 95 -12.46 1.20 -6.53
N ASN A 96 -12.59 1.92 -5.41
CA ASN A 96 -13.71 2.83 -5.20
C ASN A 96 -13.67 4.02 -6.17
N ARG A 97 -12.48 4.59 -6.44
CA ARG A 97 -12.30 5.62 -7.47
C ARG A 97 -12.70 5.12 -8.86
N VAL A 98 -12.27 3.91 -9.23
CA VAL A 98 -12.66 3.26 -10.50
C VAL A 98 -14.18 3.05 -10.56
N SER A 99 -14.79 2.54 -9.49
CA SER A 99 -16.23 2.28 -9.37
C SER A 99 -17.08 3.54 -9.49
N LEU A 100 -16.55 4.71 -9.10
CA LEU A 100 -17.23 5.98 -9.22
C LEU A 100 -17.38 6.38 -10.69
N ILE A 101 -16.34 6.13 -11.50
CA ILE A 101 -16.32 6.43 -12.94
C ILE A 101 -17.06 5.35 -13.72
N MET A 102 -17.14 4.09 -13.27
CA MET A 102 -17.80 2.99 -13.98
C MET A 102 -19.35 3.19 -14.11
N VAL A 103 -19.94 3.02 -15.32
CA VAL A 103 -21.39 3.15 -15.57
C VAL A 103 -22.11 2.03 -14.84
N HIS A 104 -21.61 0.81 -15.05
CA HIS A 104 -22.24 -0.41 -14.57
C HIS A 104 -21.86 -0.65 -13.10
N LYS A 105 -22.68 -0.14 -12.18
CA LYS A 105 -22.50 -0.31 -10.73
C LYS A 105 -22.42 -1.77 -10.29
N HIS A 106 -23.08 -2.68 -11.02
CA HIS A 106 -23.00 -4.11 -10.78
C HIS A 106 -21.58 -4.65 -11.02
N LYS A 107 -21.01 -4.44 -12.22
CA LYS A 107 -19.63 -4.84 -12.53
C LYS A 107 -18.61 -4.21 -11.59
N ALA A 108 -18.83 -2.94 -11.20
CA ALA A 108 -17.97 -2.24 -10.25
C ALA A 108 -18.01 -2.85 -8.83
N ARG A 109 -19.16 -3.37 -8.40
CA ARG A 109 -19.29 -4.09 -7.13
C ARG A 109 -18.55 -5.42 -7.16
N TRP A 110 -18.69 -6.18 -8.24
CA TRP A 110 -17.94 -7.44 -8.43
C TRP A 110 -16.43 -7.23 -8.49
N LEU A 111 -15.96 -6.15 -9.12
CA LEU A 111 -14.54 -5.78 -9.10
C LEU A 111 -14.04 -5.54 -7.67
N LYS A 112 -14.80 -4.78 -6.87
CA LYS A 112 -14.45 -4.48 -5.46
C LYS A 112 -14.44 -5.74 -4.59
N ILE A 113 -15.42 -6.61 -4.75
CA ILE A 113 -15.52 -7.87 -4.01
C ILE A 113 -14.38 -8.81 -4.42
N GLY A 114 -14.14 -8.98 -5.73
CA GLY A 114 -13.05 -9.81 -6.23
C GLY A 114 -11.70 -9.34 -5.70
N LEU A 115 -11.44 -8.03 -5.76
CA LEU A 115 -10.25 -7.43 -5.18
C LEU A 115 -10.14 -7.68 -3.66
N PHE A 116 -11.24 -7.48 -2.93
CA PHE A 116 -11.29 -7.67 -1.48
C PHE A 116 -10.90 -9.10 -1.11
N VAL A 117 -11.48 -10.08 -1.81
CA VAL A 117 -11.25 -11.51 -1.58
C VAL A 117 -9.80 -11.88 -1.94
N SER A 118 -9.33 -11.49 -3.13
CA SER A 118 -7.98 -11.81 -3.59
C SER A 118 -6.90 -11.30 -2.63
N ILE A 119 -7.01 -10.05 -2.16
CA ILE A 119 -6.03 -9.47 -1.23
C ILE A 119 -6.13 -10.13 0.14
N THR A 120 -7.34 -10.43 0.62
CA THR A 120 -7.53 -11.13 1.90
C THR A 120 -6.88 -12.52 1.86
N CYS A 121 -7.01 -13.25 0.75
CA CYS A 121 -6.35 -14.54 0.59
C CYS A 121 -4.83 -14.41 0.71
N VAL A 122 -4.22 -13.43 0.03
CA VAL A 122 -2.77 -13.20 0.12
C VAL A 122 -2.35 -12.79 1.53
N ASN A 123 -3.07 -11.87 2.16
CA ASN A 123 -2.79 -11.42 3.53
C ASN A 123 -2.82 -12.58 4.55
N ILE A 124 -3.75 -13.54 4.40
CA ILE A 124 -3.79 -14.74 5.25
C ILE A 124 -2.54 -15.59 5.05
N VAL A 125 -2.09 -15.78 3.80
CA VAL A 125 -0.89 -16.56 3.51
C VAL A 125 0.37 -15.87 4.06
N VAL A 126 0.50 -14.55 3.85
CA VAL A 126 1.60 -13.75 4.42
C VAL A 126 1.64 -13.89 5.93
N TRP A 127 0.48 -13.82 6.60
CA TRP A 127 0.42 -13.99 8.05
C TRP A 127 1.04 -15.32 8.49
N VAL A 128 0.61 -16.43 7.89
CA VAL A 128 1.05 -17.76 8.32
C VAL A 128 2.55 -17.95 8.05
N ILE A 129 3.05 -17.50 6.90
CA ILE A 129 4.46 -17.66 6.51
C ILE A 129 5.35 -16.73 7.32
N TRP A 130 4.99 -15.46 7.46
CA TRP A 130 5.79 -14.46 8.15
C TRP A 130 5.92 -14.75 9.65
N VAL A 131 4.82 -15.13 10.30
CA VAL A 131 4.83 -15.49 11.72
C VAL A 131 5.69 -16.73 11.94
N ARG A 132 5.59 -17.74 11.06
CA ARG A 132 6.45 -18.94 11.14
C ARG A 132 7.94 -18.63 10.96
N ALA A 133 8.29 -17.71 10.06
CA ALA A 133 9.68 -17.34 9.80
C ALA A 133 10.33 -16.55 10.95
N HIS A 134 9.53 -15.89 11.81
CA HIS A 134 10.02 -15.09 12.94
C HIS A 134 9.96 -15.82 14.30
N GLU A 135 9.49 -17.07 14.34
CA GLU A 135 9.55 -17.88 15.56
C GLU A 135 10.99 -18.33 15.87
N PRO A 136 11.39 -18.44 17.16
CA PRO A 136 12.77 -18.76 17.56
C PRO A 136 13.33 -20.10 17.05
N TYR A 137 12.45 -21.01 16.59
CA TYR A 137 12.79 -22.35 16.09
C TYR A 137 12.68 -22.45 14.56
N ALA A 138 12.65 -21.32 13.83
CA ALA A 138 12.51 -21.32 12.38
C ALA A 138 13.65 -22.10 11.69
N THR A 139 13.27 -22.99 10.78
CA THR A 139 14.23 -23.74 9.96
C THR A 139 14.82 -22.80 8.90
N PRO A 140 16.08 -22.96 8.45
CA PRO A 140 16.60 -22.18 7.31
C PRO A 140 15.71 -22.24 6.06
N PHE A 141 14.98 -23.35 5.87
CA PHE A 141 13.95 -23.50 4.84
C PHE A 141 12.78 -22.52 4.99
N ASP A 142 12.34 -22.24 6.23
CA ASP A 142 11.22 -21.31 6.50
C ASP A 142 11.59 -19.86 6.14
N VAL A 143 12.86 -19.50 6.33
CA VAL A 143 13.37 -18.16 5.98
C VAL A 143 13.51 -17.99 4.47
N GLU A 144 14.02 -19.00 3.76
CA GLU A 144 14.14 -18.98 2.29
C GLU A 144 12.76 -18.98 1.61
N LEU A 145 11.81 -19.75 2.16
CA LEU A 145 10.42 -19.76 1.71
C LEU A 145 9.76 -18.39 1.89
N ASN A 146 10.03 -17.70 3.01
CA ASN A 146 9.53 -16.35 3.27
C ASN A 146 10.05 -15.35 2.24
N ASP A 147 11.35 -15.32 1.95
CA ASP A 147 11.94 -14.38 0.98
C ASP A 147 11.35 -14.57 -0.44
N TYR A 148 11.20 -15.83 -0.87
CA TYR A 148 10.56 -16.12 -2.16
C TYR A 148 9.09 -15.69 -2.18
N PHE A 149 8.37 -15.94 -1.08
CA PHE A 149 6.97 -15.59 -0.98
C PHE A 149 6.76 -14.07 -0.95
N GLU A 150 7.59 -13.33 -0.21
CA GLU A 150 7.55 -11.86 -0.18
C GLU A 150 7.75 -11.23 -1.57
N LYS A 151 8.68 -11.75 -2.37
CA LYS A 151 8.90 -11.29 -3.75
C LYS A 151 7.67 -11.56 -4.62
N THR A 152 7.09 -12.75 -4.46
CA THR A 152 5.90 -13.18 -5.22
C THR A 152 4.67 -12.35 -4.87
N GLU A 153 4.44 -12.14 -3.57
CA GLU A 153 3.32 -11.35 -3.04
C GLU A 153 3.40 -9.89 -3.49
N LYS A 154 4.57 -9.25 -3.39
CA LYS A 154 4.73 -7.86 -3.84
C LYS A 154 4.59 -7.72 -5.36
N SER A 155 5.03 -8.71 -6.13
CA SER A 155 4.79 -8.76 -7.58
C SER A 155 3.29 -8.87 -7.89
N PHE A 156 2.53 -9.64 -7.11
CA PHE A 156 1.08 -9.74 -7.26
C PHE A 156 0.37 -8.41 -6.96
N PHE A 157 0.76 -7.71 -5.89
CA PHE A 157 0.23 -6.38 -5.59
C PHE A 157 0.53 -5.36 -6.69
N LEU A 158 1.74 -5.37 -7.25
CA LEU A 158 2.12 -4.52 -8.38
C LEU A 158 1.21 -4.75 -9.61
N ILE A 159 0.92 -6.01 -9.95
CA ILE A 159 0.04 -6.37 -11.07
C ILE A 159 -1.39 -5.86 -10.82
N ILE A 160 -1.90 -6.02 -9.60
CA ILE A 160 -3.23 -5.53 -9.23
C ILE A 160 -3.30 -4.01 -9.32
N ASP A 161 -2.33 -3.30 -8.73
CA ASP A 161 -2.30 -1.84 -8.74
C ASP A 161 -2.25 -1.30 -10.16
N LEU A 162 -1.32 -1.83 -10.98
CA LEU A 162 -1.19 -1.46 -12.38
C LEU A 162 -2.47 -1.77 -13.17
N GLY A 163 -3.10 -2.93 -12.95
CA GLY A 163 -4.33 -3.32 -13.62
C GLY A 163 -5.51 -2.39 -13.30
N LEU A 164 -5.69 -2.03 -12.02
CA LEU A 164 -6.72 -1.07 -11.59
C LEU A 164 -6.46 0.33 -12.15
N ASN A 165 -5.20 0.77 -12.14
CA ASN A 165 -4.79 2.07 -12.65
C ASN A 165 -4.93 2.15 -14.19
N MET A 166 -4.63 1.08 -14.92
CA MET A 166 -4.89 0.98 -16.35
C MET A 166 -6.39 1.02 -16.66
N LEU A 167 -7.21 0.28 -15.90
CA LEU A 167 -8.66 0.30 -16.04
C LEU A 167 -9.23 1.71 -15.80
N PHE A 168 -8.72 2.42 -14.79
CA PHE A 168 -9.05 3.82 -14.53
C PHE A 168 -8.76 4.71 -15.73
N LEU A 169 -7.54 4.64 -16.28
CA LEU A 169 -7.12 5.45 -17.43
C LEU A 169 -7.94 5.12 -18.68
N TYR A 170 -8.25 3.85 -18.93
CA TYR A 170 -9.10 3.43 -20.04
C TYR A 170 -10.50 4.03 -19.93
N LEU A 171 -11.12 3.95 -18.75
CA LEU A 171 -12.45 4.53 -18.47
C LEU A 171 -12.44 6.06 -18.62
N VAL A 172 -11.38 6.73 -18.15
CA VAL A 172 -11.23 8.18 -18.29
C VAL A 172 -11.10 8.58 -19.76
N ARG A 173 -10.26 7.88 -20.53
CA ARG A 173 -10.07 8.12 -21.97
C ARG A 173 -11.37 7.89 -22.74
N PHE A 174 -12.05 6.76 -22.53
CA PHE A 174 -13.26 6.42 -23.27
C PHE A 174 -14.40 7.41 -23.01
N ARG A 175 -14.49 7.99 -21.81
CA ARG A 175 -15.61 8.86 -21.45
C ARG A 175 -15.35 10.34 -21.58
N LEU A 176 -14.21 10.81 -21.09
CA LEU A 176 -13.97 12.25 -20.99
C LEU A 176 -13.40 12.82 -22.28
N ILE A 177 -12.70 12.01 -23.08
CA ILE A 177 -12.18 12.44 -24.39
C ILE A 177 -13.26 12.32 -25.47
N ALA A 178 -14.16 11.35 -25.38
CA ALA A 178 -15.31 11.23 -26.29
C ALA A 178 -16.32 12.39 -26.17
N SER A 179 -16.39 13.06 -25.00
CA SER A 179 -17.25 14.24 -24.79
C SER A 179 -16.59 15.58 -25.17
N GLY A 180 -15.42 15.59 -25.83
CA GLY A 180 -14.90 16.76 -26.56
C GLY A 180 -14.34 17.93 -25.76
N LEU A 181 -14.31 17.90 -24.41
CA LEU A 181 -13.82 19.03 -23.61
C LEU A 181 -12.30 18.97 -23.38
N SER A 182 -11.55 19.86 -24.04
CA SER A 182 -10.08 20.01 -23.92
C SER A 182 -9.58 20.20 -22.47
N LYS A 183 -10.45 20.64 -21.55
CA LYS A 183 -10.16 20.79 -20.11
C LYS A 183 -9.85 19.47 -19.40
N TYR A 184 -10.37 18.33 -19.89
CA TYR A 184 -10.15 17.02 -19.27
C TYR A 184 -8.78 16.40 -19.59
N TRP A 185 -8.10 16.89 -20.63
CA TRP A 185 -6.74 16.46 -20.95
C TRP A 185 -5.73 16.77 -19.83
N ARG A 186 -5.91 17.89 -19.13
CA ARG A 186 -5.09 18.24 -17.96
C ARG A 186 -5.29 17.26 -16.80
N LEU A 187 -6.53 16.87 -16.52
CA LEU A 187 -6.83 15.85 -15.50
C LEU A 187 -6.28 14.48 -15.90
N PHE A 188 -6.39 14.10 -17.17
CA PHE A 188 -5.86 12.82 -17.64
C PHE A 188 -4.33 12.74 -17.53
N LYS A 189 -3.60 13.78 -17.96
CA LYS A 189 -2.13 13.86 -17.81
C LYS A 189 -1.68 13.79 -16.35
N PHE A 190 -2.39 14.50 -15.46
CA PHE A 190 -2.09 14.45 -14.02
C PHE A 190 -2.32 13.06 -13.42
N ASN A 191 -3.39 12.36 -13.82
CA ASN A 191 -3.64 11.00 -13.36
C ASN A 191 -2.62 10.00 -13.92
N ILE A 192 -2.21 10.12 -15.18
CA ILE A 192 -1.09 9.31 -15.72
C ILE A 192 0.18 9.52 -14.90
N GLY A 193 0.50 10.77 -14.57
CA GLY A 193 1.65 11.09 -13.74
C GLY A 193 1.59 10.43 -12.36
N MET A 194 0.43 10.45 -11.70
CA MET A 194 0.24 9.77 -10.41
C MET A 194 0.39 8.24 -10.53
N VAL A 195 -0.15 7.62 -11.58
CA VAL A 195 -0.01 6.18 -11.83
C VAL A 195 1.45 5.81 -12.06
N ALA A 196 2.15 6.56 -12.93
CA ALA A 196 3.57 6.33 -13.20
C ALA A 196 4.40 6.45 -11.92
N LEU A 197 4.15 7.49 -11.10
CA LEU A 197 4.83 7.68 -9.83
C LEU A 197 4.57 6.53 -8.84
N SER A 198 3.31 6.08 -8.71
CA SER A 198 2.92 4.97 -7.84
C SER A 198 3.66 3.69 -8.23
N THR A 199 3.55 3.30 -9.50
CA THR A 199 4.18 2.09 -10.04
C THR A 199 5.71 2.16 -9.96
N SER A 200 6.31 3.34 -10.16
CA SER A 200 7.75 3.51 -9.96
C SER A 200 8.18 3.27 -8.51
N MET A 201 7.41 3.72 -7.51
CA MET A 201 7.73 3.41 -6.11
C MET A 201 7.62 1.91 -5.81
N ASP A 202 6.60 1.24 -6.35
CA ASP A 202 6.42 -0.21 -6.15
C ASP A 202 7.54 -1.03 -6.81
N ILE A 203 7.97 -0.65 -8.02
CA ILE A 203 9.12 -1.27 -8.71
C ILE A 203 10.42 -1.04 -7.92
N LEU A 204 10.60 0.16 -7.36
CA LEU A 204 11.77 0.43 -6.51
C LEU A 204 11.74 -0.47 -5.25
N LEU A 205 10.60 -0.58 -4.57
CA LEU A 205 10.44 -1.48 -3.41
C LEU A 205 10.74 -2.94 -3.77
N LEU A 206 10.21 -3.44 -4.88
CA LEU A 206 10.49 -4.78 -5.37
C LEU A 206 11.98 -4.97 -5.71
N GLY A 207 12.60 -3.96 -6.34
CA GLY A 207 14.03 -3.94 -6.63
C GLY A 207 14.88 -3.98 -5.35
N PHE A 208 14.47 -3.27 -4.30
CA PHE A 208 15.12 -3.28 -2.99
C PHE A 208 15.08 -4.66 -2.32
N LEU A 209 13.96 -5.38 -2.42
CA LEU A 209 13.85 -6.74 -1.86
C LEU A 209 14.53 -7.79 -2.73
N SER A 210 14.74 -7.47 -4.00
CA SER A 210 15.55 -8.29 -4.89
C SER A 210 17.05 -8.06 -4.71
N LEU A 211 17.46 -7.00 -4.00
CA LEU A 211 18.85 -6.88 -3.58
C LEU A 211 19.11 -7.97 -2.52
N PRO A 212 20.11 -8.83 -2.71
CA PRO A 212 20.47 -9.87 -1.76
C PRO A 212 20.87 -9.19 -0.46
N ASP A 213 19.99 -9.28 0.52
CA ASP A 213 20.08 -8.46 1.69
C ASP A 213 21.19 -9.02 2.61
N PRO A 214 22.17 -8.20 3.03
CA PRO A 214 23.26 -8.58 3.94
C PRO A 214 22.81 -9.01 5.35
N TYR A 215 21.52 -9.24 5.61
CA TYR A 215 21.03 -9.77 6.90
C TYR A 215 21.59 -11.17 7.20
N LEU A 216 22.05 -11.90 6.17
CA LEU A 216 22.84 -13.13 6.34
C LEU A 216 24.21 -12.91 7.00
N PHE A 217 24.74 -11.68 7.06
CA PHE A 217 26.01 -11.39 7.72
C PHE A 217 25.87 -11.06 9.22
N VAL A 218 24.67 -10.74 9.71
CA VAL A 218 24.44 -10.47 11.15
C VAL A 218 24.09 -11.76 11.90
N SER A 219 23.29 -12.67 11.34
CA SER A 219 23.02 -13.98 11.97
C SER A 219 24.18 -14.99 11.88
N ARG A 220 25.29 -14.66 11.19
CA ARG A 220 26.50 -15.52 11.13
C ARG A 220 27.61 -15.06 12.10
N LYS A 221 27.37 -14.06 12.94
CA LYS A 221 28.34 -13.57 13.95
C LYS A 221 27.80 -13.69 15.39
N LEU A 222 27.17 -14.81 15.70
CA LEU A 222 27.02 -15.36 17.05
C LEU A 222 27.28 -16.86 16.98
#